data_AF-A0A930JKI2-F1
#
_entry.id   AF-A0A930JKI2-F1
#
_cell.length_a   1.000
_cell.length_b   1.000
_cell.length_c   1.000
_cell.angle_alpha   90.00
_cell.angle_beta   90.00
_cell.angle_gamma   90.00
#
_symmetry.space_group_name_H-M   'P 1'
#
loop_
_entity.id
_entity.type
_entity.pdbx_description
1 polymer ?
#
loop_
_entity_poly.entity_id
_entity_poly.type
_entity_poly.pdbx_seq_one_letter_code
_entity_poly.pdbx_strand_id
1 'polypeptide(L)'
;MGVKIEPSWEQQLSGEFEKPYFQQLVEQVKQEYAQFPCYPPGNLIFNAFNLCPFDKVRVVIIGQDPYHEPGQAMGLSFSVPDGVPLPPSLQNIYKEIAADLGTPIRQSGNLTRWAEQGVLLLNATLTVRAHVANSHQRLGWGTFTDAAIKALSDGRENLVFMLWGGFARSKKALIDQQRHCVIESVHPSPLSANRGGWFGQHQFSRCNAYLTACGAQPIEW
;
A
#
# COMPACT_ATOMS: atom_id res chain seq x y z
N MET A 1 -6.26 12.82 -21.84
CA MET A 1 -7.33 12.16 -21.06
C MET A 1 -6.82 12.06 -19.63
N GLY A 2 -7.45 12.77 -18.69
CA GLY A 2 -6.93 12.95 -17.34
C GLY A 2 -6.87 11.65 -16.55
N VAL A 3 -5.92 11.58 -15.62
CA VAL A 3 -5.87 10.51 -14.60
C VAL A 3 -7.13 10.60 -13.77
N LYS A 4 -7.89 9.50 -13.68
CA LYS A 4 -9.05 9.42 -12.79
C LYS A 4 -8.59 8.88 -11.45
N ILE A 5 -8.53 9.76 -10.46
CA ILE A 5 -8.22 9.46 -9.06
C ILE A 5 -9.25 10.19 -8.19
N GLU A 6 -9.39 9.77 -6.93
CA GLU A 6 -10.28 10.42 -5.98
C GLU A 6 -9.95 11.93 -5.83
N PRO A 7 -10.97 12.82 -5.78
CA PRO A 7 -10.77 14.27 -5.86
C PRO A 7 -9.82 14.87 -4.83
N SER A 8 -9.85 14.41 -3.58
CA SER A 8 -8.95 14.94 -2.55
C SER A 8 -7.49 14.59 -2.86
N TRP A 9 -7.22 13.41 -3.42
CA TRP A 9 -5.91 13.04 -3.94
C TRP A 9 -5.53 13.81 -5.20
N GLU A 10 -6.47 14.01 -6.13
CA GLU A 10 -6.24 14.82 -7.33
C GLU A 10 -5.76 16.22 -6.97
N GLN A 11 -6.39 16.84 -5.97
CA GLN A 11 -5.98 18.16 -5.48
C GLN A 11 -4.53 18.18 -5.00
N GLN A 12 -4.13 17.19 -4.18
CA GLN A 12 -2.79 17.13 -3.59
C GLN A 12 -1.70 16.73 -4.60
N LEU A 13 -2.05 15.97 -5.64
CA LEU A 13 -1.10 15.41 -6.60
C LEU A 13 -1.18 16.05 -7.99
N SER A 14 -2.02 17.06 -8.18
CA SER A 14 -2.21 17.78 -9.45
C SER A 14 -0.88 18.21 -10.09
N GLY A 15 0.03 18.79 -9.29
CA GLY A 15 1.36 19.19 -9.74
C GLY A 15 2.27 18.03 -10.15
N GLU A 16 2.02 16.79 -9.71
CA GLU A 16 2.75 15.61 -10.18
C GLU A 16 2.30 15.20 -11.59
N PHE A 17 1.01 15.32 -11.89
CA PHE A 17 0.45 14.91 -13.18
C PHE A 17 0.95 15.76 -14.36
N GLU A 18 1.35 17.00 -14.08
CA GLU A 18 1.91 17.92 -15.07
C GLU A 18 3.40 17.68 -15.34
N LYS A 19 4.11 16.95 -14.46
CA LYS A 19 5.56 16.77 -14.60
C LYS A 19 5.91 15.84 -15.76
N PRO A 20 7.06 16.09 -16.44
CA PRO A 20 7.50 15.25 -17.56
C PRO A 20 7.62 13.76 -17.23
N TYR A 21 8.09 13.42 -16.03
CA TYR A 21 8.24 12.01 -15.62
C TYR A 21 6.89 11.28 -15.59
N PHE A 22 5.82 11.97 -15.17
CA PHE A 22 4.50 11.36 -15.03
C PHE A 22 3.84 11.18 -16.39
N GLN A 23 4.02 12.13 -17.30
CA GLN A 23 3.58 11.99 -18.69
C GLN A 23 4.26 10.80 -19.37
N GLN A 24 5.58 10.66 -19.18
CA GLN A 24 6.34 9.52 -19.67
C GLN A 24 5.87 8.20 -19.04
N LEU A 25 5.63 8.19 -17.73
CA LEU A 25 5.08 7.04 -17.01
C LEU A 25 3.75 6.58 -17.61
N VAL A 26 2.81 7.50 -17.83
CA VAL A 26 1.49 7.17 -18.41
C VAL A 26 1.63 6.57 -19.80
N GLU A 27 2.51 7.13 -20.64
CA GLU A 27 2.73 6.61 -21.99
C GLU A 27 3.35 5.21 -21.96
N GLN A 28 4.36 4.98 -21.13
CA GLN A 28 4.99 3.66 -20.98
C GLN A 28 4.01 2.62 -20.44
N VAL A 29 3.20 2.97 -19.43
CA VAL A 29 2.18 2.07 -18.89
C VAL A 29 1.13 1.73 -19.96
N LYS A 30 0.70 2.69 -20.78
CA LYS A 30 -0.22 2.40 -21.89
C LYS A 30 0.39 1.44 -22.90
N GLN A 31 1.66 1.64 -23.26
CA GLN A 31 2.37 0.76 -24.18
C GLN A 31 2.49 -0.66 -23.62
N GLU A 32 2.82 -0.80 -22.33
CA GLU A 32 2.86 -2.11 -21.65
C GLU A 32 1.50 -2.82 -21.71
N TYR A 33 0.40 -2.14 -21.36
CA TYR A 33 -0.94 -2.74 -21.37
C TYR A 33 -1.46 -3.03 -22.79
N ALA A 34 -0.95 -2.35 -23.81
CA ALA A 34 -1.28 -2.63 -25.20
C ALA A 34 -0.52 -3.84 -25.77
N GLN A 35 0.67 -4.14 -25.24
CA GLN A 35 1.56 -5.19 -25.76
C GLN A 35 1.54 -6.47 -24.93
N PHE A 36 1.30 -6.36 -23.63
CA PHE A 36 1.43 -7.46 -22.68
C PHE A 36 0.23 -7.52 -21.73
N PRO A 37 -0.09 -8.70 -21.17
CA PRO A 37 -0.93 -8.79 -19.99
C PRO A 37 -0.25 -8.08 -18.82
N CYS A 38 -0.95 -7.11 -18.23
CA CYS A 38 -0.48 -6.34 -17.09
C CYS A 38 -1.55 -6.28 -15.99
N TYR A 39 -1.10 -6.09 -14.76
CA TYR A 39 -1.96 -6.02 -13.58
C TYR A 39 -1.66 -4.80 -12.71
N PRO A 40 -2.65 -4.31 -11.94
CA PRO A 40 -4.07 -4.70 -11.97
C PRO A 40 -4.77 -4.23 -13.26
N PRO A 41 -6.04 -4.60 -13.54
CA PRO A 41 -6.82 -3.96 -14.59
C PRO A 41 -6.76 -2.42 -14.51
N GLY A 42 -6.76 -1.72 -15.65
CA GLY A 42 -6.46 -0.28 -15.71
C GLY A 42 -7.32 0.61 -14.80
N ASN A 43 -8.60 0.26 -14.61
CA ASN A 43 -9.52 0.95 -13.72
C ASN A 43 -9.20 0.76 -12.21
N LEU A 44 -8.33 -0.18 -11.87
CA LEU A 44 -7.91 -0.50 -10.51
C LEU A 44 -6.49 0.00 -10.18
N ILE A 45 -5.78 0.64 -11.11
CA ILE A 45 -4.41 1.14 -10.86
C ILE A 45 -4.36 2.09 -9.64
N PHE A 46 -5.36 2.96 -9.51
CA PHE A 46 -5.46 3.92 -8.40
C PHE A 46 -6.45 3.47 -7.30
N ASN A 47 -6.77 2.18 -7.21
CA ASN A 47 -7.82 1.71 -6.30
C ASN A 47 -7.56 2.05 -4.82
N ALA A 48 -6.29 1.97 -4.37
CA ALA A 48 -5.90 2.39 -3.01
C ALA A 48 -6.28 3.83 -2.70
N PHE A 49 -6.07 4.75 -3.65
CA PHE A 49 -6.44 6.16 -3.51
C PHE A 49 -7.96 6.36 -3.55
N ASN A 50 -8.64 5.57 -4.40
CA ASN A 50 -10.09 5.66 -4.58
C ASN A 50 -10.88 5.18 -3.36
N LEU A 51 -10.38 4.15 -2.66
CA LEU A 51 -11.03 3.61 -1.46
C LEU A 51 -10.64 4.34 -0.18
N CYS A 52 -9.56 5.10 -0.19
CA CYS A 52 -9.02 5.79 0.97
C CYS A 52 -8.70 7.25 0.62
N PRO A 53 -9.69 8.16 0.65
CA PRO A 53 -9.49 9.58 0.38
C PRO A 53 -8.38 10.20 1.24
N PHE A 54 -7.66 11.19 0.71
CA PHE A 54 -6.51 11.83 1.35
C PHE A 54 -6.86 12.29 2.77
N ASP A 55 -8.05 12.86 2.94
CA ASP A 55 -8.49 13.41 4.21
C ASP A 55 -8.96 12.35 5.23
N LYS A 56 -9.07 11.08 4.80
CA LYS A 56 -9.48 9.93 5.61
C LYS A 56 -8.35 8.98 5.95
N VAL A 57 -7.16 9.17 5.38
CA VAL A 57 -5.98 8.36 5.71
C VAL A 57 -5.68 8.49 7.20
N ARG A 58 -5.50 7.33 7.85
CA ARG A 58 -5.08 7.14 9.25
C ARG A 58 -3.83 6.25 9.35
N VAL A 59 -3.75 5.24 8.48
CA VAL A 59 -2.63 4.30 8.43
C VAL A 59 -2.14 4.16 6.99
N VAL A 60 -0.85 4.02 6.77
CA VAL A 60 -0.23 3.77 5.46
C VAL A 60 0.57 2.47 5.56
N ILE A 61 0.26 1.50 4.69
CA ILE A 61 1.00 0.25 4.55
C ILE A 61 1.63 0.21 3.17
N ILE A 62 2.97 0.14 3.13
CA ILE A 62 3.73 0.20 1.88
C ILE A 62 4.13 -1.20 1.42
N GLY A 63 3.61 -1.61 0.26
CA GLY A 63 4.07 -2.77 -0.50
C GLY A 63 5.06 -2.38 -1.60
N GLN A 64 5.62 -3.39 -2.27
CA GLN A 64 6.64 -3.21 -3.31
C GLN A 64 5.99 -3.01 -4.70
N ASP A 65 5.41 -4.07 -5.23
CA ASP A 65 4.71 -4.12 -6.52
C ASP A 65 3.43 -4.98 -6.43
N PRO A 66 2.49 -4.86 -7.38
CA PRO A 66 1.28 -5.67 -7.39
C PRO A 66 1.61 -7.16 -7.61
N TYR A 67 0.70 -8.04 -7.21
CA TYR A 67 0.78 -9.44 -7.60
C TYR A 67 0.80 -9.60 -9.12
N HIS A 68 1.69 -10.47 -9.62
CA HIS A 68 1.93 -10.66 -11.05
C HIS A 68 1.20 -11.88 -11.65
N GLU A 69 0.40 -12.60 -10.87
CA GLU A 69 -0.41 -13.71 -11.39
C GLU A 69 -1.83 -13.26 -11.75
N PRO A 70 -2.47 -13.93 -12.75
CA PRO A 70 -3.83 -13.62 -13.16
C PRO A 70 -4.83 -13.59 -12.00
N GLY A 71 -5.63 -12.52 -11.95
CA GLY A 71 -6.73 -12.38 -11.00
C GLY A 71 -6.31 -12.01 -9.57
N GLN A 72 -5.02 -11.86 -9.26
CA GLN A 72 -4.57 -11.55 -7.91
C GLN A 72 -4.59 -10.05 -7.58
N ALA A 73 -4.00 -9.21 -8.43
CA ALA A 73 -3.85 -7.79 -8.10
C ALA A 73 -5.16 -7.01 -8.29
N MET A 74 -5.58 -6.33 -7.23
CA MET A 74 -6.78 -5.48 -7.19
C MET A 74 -6.48 -4.01 -6.84
N GLY A 75 -5.24 -3.57 -7.02
CA GLY A 75 -4.84 -2.18 -6.77
C GLY A 75 -4.68 -1.80 -5.30
N LEU A 76 -4.54 -2.79 -4.42
CA LEU A 76 -4.27 -2.63 -2.98
C LEU A 76 -3.06 -3.50 -2.62
N SER A 77 -2.09 -2.97 -1.87
CA SER A 77 -0.95 -3.76 -1.39
C SER A 77 -1.42 -4.95 -0.55
N PHE A 78 -0.79 -6.11 -0.74
CA PHE A 78 -1.10 -7.39 -0.08
C PHE A 78 -2.50 -8.00 -0.29
N SER A 79 -3.46 -7.26 -0.83
CA SER A 79 -4.84 -7.71 -1.03
C SER A 79 -5.01 -8.57 -2.29
N VAL A 80 -5.91 -9.55 -2.21
CA VAL A 80 -6.40 -10.31 -3.38
C VAL A 80 -7.94 -10.40 -3.35
N PRO A 81 -8.63 -10.53 -4.50
CA PRO A 81 -10.07 -10.71 -4.54
C PRO A 81 -10.55 -11.95 -3.76
N ASP A 82 -11.82 -11.92 -3.36
CA ASP A 82 -12.46 -13.08 -2.72
C ASP A 82 -12.43 -14.31 -3.62
N GLY A 83 -12.19 -15.49 -3.03
CA GLY A 83 -12.04 -16.76 -3.74
C GLY A 83 -10.63 -17.02 -4.29
N VAL A 84 -9.74 -16.02 -4.31
CA VAL A 84 -8.32 -16.22 -4.66
C VAL A 84 -7.58 -16.79 -3.45
N PRO A 85 -6.72 -17.83 -3.61
CA PRO A 85 -5.91 -18.35 -2.53
C PRO A 85 -5.05 -17.26 -1.88
N LEU A 86 -5.04 -17.23 -0.54
CA LEU A 86 -4.26 -16.24 0.22
C LEU A 86 -2.77 -16.34 -0.14
N PRO A 87 -2.14 -15.26 -0.64
CA PRO A 87 -0.71 -15.25 -0.87
C PRO A 87 0.08 -15.50 0.44
N PRO A 88 1.28 -16.11 0.38
CA PRO A 88 2.02 -16.45 1.60
C PRO A 88 2.29 -15.26 2.54
N SER A 89 2.55 -14.07 1.97
CA SER A 89 2.72 -12.84 2.76
C SER A 89 1.43 -12.46 3.51
N LEU A 90 0.27 -12.57 2.87
CA LEU A 90 -1.02 -12.25 3.49
C LEU A 90 -1.39 -13.27 4.58
N GLN A 91 -1.06 -14.55 4.38
CA GLN A 91 -1.22 -15.57 5.43
C GLN A 91 -0.40 -15.21 6.68
N ASN A 92 0.83 -14.72 6.50
CA ASN A 92 1.68 -14.31 7.63
C ASN A 92 1.19 -13.02 8.29
N ILE A 93 0.58 -12.10 7.53
CA ILE A 93 -0.13 -10.93 8.07
C ILE A 93 -1.26 -11.38 8.99
N TYR A 94 -2.13 -12.29 8.54
CA TYR A 94 -3.24 -12.77 9.38
C TYR A 94 -2.79 -13.59 10.57
N LYS A 95 -1.72 -14.38 10.46
CA LYS A 95 -1.13 -15.09 11.61
C LYS A 95 -0.64 -14.11 12.68
N GLU A 96 0.01 -13.02 12.28
CA GLU A 96 0.45 -11.98 13.22
C GLU A 96 -0.74 -11.24 13.82
N ILE A 97 -1.76 -10.86 13.04
CA ILE A 97 -2.99 -10.23 13.56
C ILE A 97 -3.67 -11.12 14.61
N ALA A 98 -3.80 -12.42 14.32
CA ALA A 98 -4.42 -13.37 15.23
C ALA A 98 -3.64 -13.51 16.54
N ALA A 99 -2.31 -13.60 16.47
CA ALA A 99 -1.45 -13.67 17.64
C ALA A 99 -1.42 -12.36 18.45
N ASP A 100 -1.44 -11.21 17.77
CA ASP A 100 -1.35 -9.87 18.37
C ASP A 100 -2.65 -9.45 19.04
N LEU A 101 -3.80 -9.69 18.39
CA LEU A 101 -5.10 -9.18 18.82
C LEU A 101 -6.04 -10.25 19.40
N GLY A 102 -5.64 -11.53 19.35
CA GLY A 102 -6.49 -12.64 19.79
C GLY A 102 -7.73 -12.85 18.90
N THR A 103 -7.66 -12.42 17.64
CA THR A 103 -8.78 -12.50 16.68
C THR A 103 -8.67 -13.74 15.78
N PRO A 104 -9.81 -14.26 15.28
CA PRO A 104 -9.77 -15.40 14.36
C PRO A 104 -9.15 -15.02 13.02
N ILE A 105 -8.37 -15.95 12.44
CA ILE A 105 -7.80 -15.78 11.10
C ILE A 105 -8.94 -15.65 10.08
N ARG A 106 -8.90 -14.57 9.30
CA ARG A 106 -9.85 -14.32 8.20
C ARG A 106 -9.52 -15.22 7.01
N GLN A 107 -10.56 -15.70 6.33
CA GLN A 107 -10.42 -16.52 5.12
C GLN A 107 -10.36 -15.67 3.83
N SER A 108 -10.99 -14.50 3.84
CA SER A 108 -10.98 -13.57 2.70
C SER A 108 -9.60 -12.92 2.56
N GLY A 109 -9.11 -12.85 1.32
CA GLY A 109 -7.90 -12.10 0.98
C GLY A 109 -8.15 -10.62 0.68
N ASN A 110 -9.41 -10.19 0.69
CA ASN A 110 -9.83 -8.86 0.28
C ASN A 110 -9.71 -7.89 1.46
N LEU A 111 -8.81 -6.92 1.31
CA LEU A 111 -8.49 -5.90 2.30
C LEU A 111 -9.22 -4.57 2.06
N THR A 112 -10.23 -4.52 1.17
CA THR A 112 -11.05 -3.31 0.97
C THR A 112 -11.62 -2.79 2.30
N ARG A 113 -12.01 -3.68 3.23
CA ARG A 113 -12.47 -3.30 4.57
C ARG A 113 -11.47 -2.46 5.37
N TRP A 114 -10.17 -2.61 5.13
CA TRP A 114 -9.14 -1.77 5.77
C TRP A 114 -9.04 -0.43 5.05
N ALA A 115 -9.08 -0.43 3.72
CA ALA A 115 -9.03 0.79 2.93
C ALA A 115 -10.17 1.75 3.27
N GLU A 116 -11.40 1.23 3.40
CA GLU A 116 -12.58 2.01 3.79
C GLU A 116 -12.49 2.56 5.23
N GLN A 117 -11.64 1.96 6.07
CA GLN A 117 -11.30 2.47 7.40
C GLN A 117 -10.13 3.47 7.37
N GLY A 118 -9.66 3.92 6.22
CA GLY A 118 -8.54 4.86 6.17
C GLY A 118 -7.15 4.21 6.24
N VAL A 119 -7.03 2.92 5.91
CA VAL A 119 -5.74 2.26 5.71
C VAL A 119 -5.35 2.35 4.24
N LEU A 120 -4.43 3.25 3.90
CA LEU A 120 -3.90 3.36 2.55
C LEU A 120 -2.96 2.19 2.24
N LEU A 121 -3.45 1.23 1.44
CA LEU A 121 -2.72 0.04 0.99
C LEU A 121 -1.93 0.33 -0.30
N LEU A 122 -0.84 1.09 -0.17
CA LEU A 122 -0.07 1.62 -1.29
C LEU A 122 1.08 0.69 -1.68
N ASN A 123 1.18 0.29 -2.95
CA ASN A 123 2.43 -0.24 -3.48
C ASN A 123 3.29 0.91 -4.01
N ALA A 124 4.62 0.79 -3.99
CA ALA A 124 5.47 1.80 -4.61
C ALA A 124 5.54 1.71 -6.14
N THR A 125 5.28 0.52 -6.69
CA THR A 125 4.96 0.36 -8.12
C THR A 125 3.47 0.03 -8.24
N LEU A 126 2.71 0.74 -9.07
CA LEU A 126 1.26 0.53 -9.16
C LEU A 126 0.82 -0.45 -10.25
N THR A 127 1.74 -0.90 -11.09
CA THR A 127 1.47 -1.85 -12.17
C THR A 127 2.59 -2.87 -12.29
N VAL A 128 2.31 -4.02 -12.90
CA VAL A 128 3.28 -5.07 -13.18
C VAL A 128 2.90 -5.81 -14.46
N ARG A 129 3.88 -6.38 -15.16
CA ARG A 129 3.65 -7.29 -16.28
C ARG A 129 3.41 -8.70 -15.72
N ALA A 130 2.47 -9.42 -16.30
CA ALA A 130 2.15 -10.78 -15.87
C ALA A 130 3.40 -11.66 -15.81
N HIS A 131 3.54 -12.41 -14.72
CA HIS A 131 4.64 -13.33 -14.42
C HIS A 131 6.05 -12.71 -14.30
N VAL A 132 6.17 -11.38 -14.32
CA VAL A 132 7.47 -10.69 -14.21
C VAL A 132 7.43 -9.68 -13.07
N ALA A 133 7.72 -10.15 -11.85
CA ALA A 133 7.84 -9.30 -10.67
C ALA A 133 8.79 -8.11 -10.92
N ASN A 134 8.42 -6.93 -10.42
CA ASN A 134 9.15 -5.67 -10.56
C ASN A 134 9.38 -5.17 -11.99
N SER A 135 8.68 -5.71 -13.01
CA SER A 135 8.88 -5.31 -14.41
C SER A 135 8.73 -3.80 -14.65
N HIS A 136 7.83 -3.14 -13.90
CA HIS A 136 7.52 -1.72 -14.08
C HIS A 136 8.18 -0.80 -13.03
N GLN A 137 9.12 -1.32 -12.23
CA GLN A 137 9.78 -0.57 -11.16
C GLN A 137 10.47 0.71 -11.68
N ARG A 138 10.97 0.69 -12.91
CA ARG A 138 11.73 1.80 -13.52
C ARG A 138 10.89 2.77 -14.35
N LEU A 139 9.56 2.58 -14.43
CA LEU A 139 8.70 3.44 -15.26
C LEU A 139 8.41 4.82 -14.63
N GLY A 140 8.77 5.02 -13.36
CA GLY A 140 8.55 6.29 -12.65
C GLY A 140 7.47 6.24 -11.57
N TRP A 141 6.86 5.08 -11.31
CA TRP A 141 5.89 4.92 -10.21
C TRP A 141 6.46 5.31 -8.85
N GLY A 142 7.71 4.95 -8.57
CA GLY A 142 8.35 5.28 -7.30
C GLY A 142 8.35 6.79 -7.01
N THR A 143 8.62 7.63 -8.02
CA THR A 143 8.57 9.09 -7.88
C THR A 143 7.16 9.57 -7.53
N PHE A 144 6.14 9.03 -8.20
CA PHE A 144 4.74 9.38 -7.94
C PHE A 144 4.29 8.96 -6.54
N THR A 145 4.60 7.73 -6.11
CA THR A 145 4.22 7.25 -4.79
C THR A 145 5.00 7.93 -3.67
N ASP A 146 6.24 8.35 -3.93
CA ASP A 146 7.03 9.14 -2.99
C ASP A 146 6.41 10.53 -2.79
N ALA A 147 5.90 11.14 -3.86
CA ALA A 147 5.13 12.38 -3.77
C ALA A 147 3.84 12.21 -2.95
N ALA A 148 3.12 11.08 -3.10
CA ALA A 148 1.95 10.78 -2.28
C ALA A 148 2.28 10.61 -0.78
N ILE A 149 3.37 9.88 -0.46
CA ILE A 149 3.85 9.74 0.93
C ILE A 149 4.23 11.10 1.50
N LYS A 150 4.95 11.92 0.73
CA LYS A 150 5.36 13.26 1.16
C LYS A 150 4.16 14.19 1.35
N ALA A 151 3.17 14.17 0.44
CA ALA A 151 1.96 14.95 0.58
C ALA A 151 1.20 14.60 1.86
N LEU A 152 1.09 13.31 2.20
CA LEU A 152 0.54 12.89 3.49
C LEU A 152 1.38 13.39 4.65
N SER A 153 2.70 13.22 4.58
CA SER A 153 3.60 13.65 5.66
C SER A 153 3.57 15.16 5.91
N ASP A 154 3.35 15.95 4.86
CA ASP A 154 3.35 17.41 4.95
C ASP A 154 1.94 17.94 5.32
N GLY A 155 0.89 17.34 4.77
CA GLY A 155 -0.50 17.85 4.84
C GLY A 155 -1.42 17.18 5.87
N ARG A 156 -0.94 16.17 6.59
CA ARG A 156 -1.72 15.43 7.60
C ARG A 156 -1.00 15.39 8.93
N GLU A 157 -1.67 14.90 9.97
CA GLU A 157 -1.13 14.75 11.32
C GLU A 157 -1.47 13.38 11.87
N ASN A 158 -0.67 12.89 12.82
CA ASN A 158 -0.96 11.69 13.61
C ASN A 158 -1.25 10.42 12.78
N LEU A 159 -0.64 10.31 11.60
CA LEU A 159 -0.71 9.10 10.80
C LEU A 159 0.22 8.01 11.34
N VAL A 160 -0.13 6.74 11.09
CA VAL A 160 0.75 5.60 11.33
C VAL A 160 1.29 5.08 9.99
N PHE A 161 2.60 5.06 9.82
CA PHE A 161 3.27 4.45 8.67
C PHE A 161 3.85 3.09 9.06
N MET A 162 3.33 2.03 8.47
CA MET A 162 3.80 0.66 8.67
C MET A 162 4.76 0.28 7.53
N LEU A 163 6.05 0.21 7.86
CA LEU A 163 7.15 0.03 6.91
C LEU A 163 7.70 -1.40 7.01
N TRP A 164 7.22 -2.28 6.13
CA TRP A 164 7.57 -3.70 6.14
C TRP A 164 8.65 -4.04 5.12
N GLY A 165 9.86 -4.33 5.59
CA GLY A 165 11.01 -4.69 4.76
C GLY A 165 11.89 -3.50 4.36
N GLY A 166 13.07 -3.81 3.81
CA GLY A 166 14.10 -2.80 3.50
C GLY A 166 13.62 -1.70 2.55
N PHE A 167 12.85 -2.07 1.53
CA PHE A 167 12.31 -1.12 0.58
C PHE A 167 11.33 -0.13 1.22
N ALA A 168 10.32 -0.61 1.96
CA ALA A 168 9.37 0.27 2.66
C ALA A 168 10.09 1.16 3.70
N ARG A 169 11.05 0.61 4.45
CA ARG A 169 11.86 1.38 5.41
C ARG A 169 12.67 2.49 4.77
N SER A 170 13.11 2.35 3.51
CA SER A 170 13.79 3.43 2.80
C SER A 170 12.92 4.69 2.65
N LYS A 171 11.59 4.55 2.67
CA LYS A 171 10.63 5.66 2.58
C LYS A 171 10.51 6.46 3.88
N LYS A 172 11.13 6.00 4.98
CA LYS A 172 11.20 6.73 6.25
C LYS A 172 11.77 8.14 6.11
N ALA A 173 12.68 8.36 5.16
CA ALA A 173 13.24 9.69 4.88
C ALA A 173 12.22 10.72 4.35
N LEU A 174 11.05 10.25 3.89
CA LEU A 174 9.96 11.10 3.40
C LEU A 174 8.95 11.47 4.49
N ILE A 175 9.13 10.95 5.72
CA ILE A 175 8.14 11.03 6.80
C ILE A 175 8.68 11.88 7.95
N ASP A 176 7.94 12.91 8.33
CA ASP A 176 8.15 13.67 9.55
C ASP A 176 7.73 12.87 10.78
N GLN A 177 8.71 12.29 11.47
CA GLN A 177 8.50 11.47 12.66
C GLN A 177 8.14 12.27 13.92
N GLN A 178 8.19 13.60 13.88
CA GLN A 178 7.66 14.43 14.98
C GLN A 178 6.14 14.53 14.90
N ARG A 179 5.57 14.37 13.69
CA ARG A 179 4.13 14.47 13.39
C ARG A 179 3.45 13.11 13.26
N HIS A 180 4.22 12.06 13.03
CA HIS A 180 3.70 10.74 12.67
C HIS A 180 4.39 9.60 13.41
N CYS A 181 3.65 8.50 13.57
CA CYS A 181 4.20 7.25 14.07
C CYS A 181 4.77 6.42 12.91
N VAL A 182 5.97 5.86 13.09
CA VAL A 182 6.55 4.89 12.17
C VAL A 182 6.73 3.56 12.88
N ILE A 183 6.12 2.50 12.33
CA ILE A 183 6.24 1.13 12.81
C ILE A 183 7.02 0.33 11.75
N GLU A 184 8.24 -0.08 12.08
CA GLU A 184 9.11 -0.82 11.17
C GLU A 184 9.13 -2.31 11.52
N SER A 185 9.18 -3.16 10.49
CA SER A 185 9.37 -4.61 10.63
C SER A 185 10.08 -5.17 9.41
N VAL A 186 10.48 -6.45 9.45
CA VAL A 186 10.89 -7.17 8.24
C VAL A 186 9.67 -7.36 7.32
N HIS A 187 9.89 -7.87 6.10
CA HIS A 187 8.78 -8.12 5.18
C HIS A 187 7.97 -9.36 5.64
N PRO A 188 6.64 -9.42 5.44
CA PRO A 188 5.81 -10.58 5.80
C PRO A 188 6.05 -11.84 4.96
N SER A 189 6.82 -11.77 3.88
CA SER A 189 7.08 -12.93 3.03
C SER A 189 7.78 -14.05 3.83
N PRO A 190 7.52 -15.33 3.51
CA PRO A 190 8.13 -16.46 4.21
C PRO A 190 9.67 -16.39 4.29
N LEU A 191 10.32 -15.82 3.26
CA LEU A 191 11.77 -15.66 3.19
C LEU A 191 12.34 -14.83 4.35
N SER A 192 11.60 -13.82 4.81
CA SER A 192 12.01 -12.94 5.92
C SER A 192 11.29 -13.27 7.22
N ALA A 193 9.99 -13.53 7.19
CA ALA A 193 9.20 -13.79 8.38
C ALA A 193 9.71 -15.03 9.16
N ASN A 194 10.09 -16.09 8.45
CA ASN A 194 10.61 -17.31 9.07
C ASN A 194 12.03 -17.16 9.62
N ARG A 195 12.74 -16.07 9.26
CA ARG A 195 14.06 -15.72 9.82
C ARG A 195 13.95 -14.83 11.07
N GLY A 196 12.73 -14.49 11.49
CA GLY A 196 12.46 -13.64 12.64
C GLY A 196 12.25 -12.17 12.28
N GLY A 197 11.62 -11.43 13.20
CA GLY A 197 11.38 -9.99 13.07
C GLY A 197 10.06 -9.60 12.40
N TRP A 198 9.22 -10.56 12.01
CA TRP A 198 7.82 -10.33 11.59
C TRP A 198 6.84 -10.69 12.71
N PHE A 199 6.95 -11.94 13.20
CA PHE A 199 6.06 -12.46 14.23
C PHE A 199 6.40 -11.93 15.63
N GLY A 200 5.37 -11.70 16.44
CA GLY A 200 5.49 -11.17 17.81
C GLY A 200 5.99 -9.73 17.86
N GLN A 201 5.83 -8.97 16.77
CA GLN A 201 6.19 -7.55 16.70
C GLN A 201 5.04 -6.63 17.11
N HIS A 202 3.85 -7.20 17.29
CA HIS A 202 2.67 -6.53 17.83
C HIS A 202 2.31 -5.26 17.04
N GLN A 203 2.46 -5.35 15.72
CA GLN A 203 2.41 -4.17 14.85
C GLN A 203 1.00 -3.55 14.82
N PHE A 204 -0.04 -4.37 14.96
CA PHE A 204 -1.44 -3.97 14.81
C PHE A 204 -1.99 -3.39 16.11
N SER A 205 -1.66 -4.00 17.26
CA SER A 205 -1.99 -3.45 18.58
C SER A 205 -1.25 -2.14 18.85
N ARG A 206 0.04 -2.04 18.47
CA ARG A 206 0.81 -0.79 18.54
C ARG A 206 0.23 0.31 17.66
N CYS A 207 -0.20 -0.03 16.44
CA CYS A 207 -0.90 0.90 15.57
C CYS A 207 -2.18 1.45 16.23
N ASN A 208 -3.03 0.55 16.75
CA ASN A 208 -4.28 0.94 17.41
C ASN A 208 -4.05 1.73 18.71
N ALA A 209 -3.00 1.40 19.46
CA ALA A 209 -2.62 2.15 20.65
C ALA A 209 -2.24 3.59 20.32
N TYR A 210 -1.45 3.80 19.26
CA TYR A 210 -1.10 5.15 18.80
C TYR A 210 -2.33 5.92 18.31
N LEU A 211 -3.17 5.30 17.46
CA LEU A 211 -4.41 5.94 16.99
C LEU A 211 -5.29 6.39 18.16
N THR A 212 -5.47 5.52 19.15
CA THR A 212 -6.24 5.82 20.37
C THR A 212 -5.63 6.96 21.16
N ALA A 213 -4.30 6.98 21.33
CA ALA A 213 -3.60 8.05 22.04
C ALA A 213 -3.75 9.42 21.35
N CYS A 214 -3.89 9.43 20.02
CA CYS A 214 -4.16 10.61 19.22
C CYS A 214 -5.66 10.94 19.08
N GLY A 215 -6.55 10.23 19.79
CA GLY A 215 -8.00 10.45 19.75
C GLY A 215 -8.71 9.93 18.50
N ALA A 216 -8.03 9.13 17.67
CA ALA A 216 -8.62 8.47 16.52
C ALA A 216 -9.19 7.10 16.90
N GLN A 217 -10.24 6.66 16.20
CA GLN A 217 -10.75 5.30 16.37
C GLN A 217 -9.68 4.27 15.95
N PRO A 218 -9.58 3.13 16.65
CA PRO A 218 -8.77 1.98 16.20
C PRO A 218 -9.21 1.47 14.82
N ILE A 219 -8.32 0.73 14.15
CA ILE A 219 -8.67 -0.07 12.98
C ILE A 219 -9.19 -1.44 13.42
N GLU A 220 -10.27 -1.88 12.80
CA GLU A 220 -10.74 -3.26 12.87
C GLU A 220 -9.94 -4.11 11.87
N TRP A 221 -8.81 -4.63 12.36
CA TRP A 221 -7.86 -5.45 11.61
C TRP A 221 -8.40 -6.79 11.16
#